data_AF-A0A5J5BUX3-F1
#
_entry.id   AF-A0A5J5BUX3-F1
#
_cell.length_a   1.000
_cell.length_b   1.000
_cell.length_c   1.000
_cell.angle_alpha   90.00
_cell.angle_beta   90.00
_cell.angle_gamma   90.00
#
_symmetry.space_group_name_H-M   'P 1'
#
loop_
_entity.id
_entity.type
_entity.pdbx_description
1 polymer ?
#
loop_
_entity_poly.entity_id
_entity_poly.type
_entity_poly.pdbx_seq_one_letter_code
_entity_poly.pdbx_strand_id
1 'polypeptide(L)'
;MTLLNCLLFAWYGLPFVSPHNILLSIINVTGAAIELIYVLIFLRFAPNKEKRKIFGLFTFVLAVFSAVAFVSIFALHGNKRKLFCGFAATIFCIIMFASPLSIMVPNGFGCGLGAAQLILYAIYGDNKGETKKASSTSDGSMEMGLGKPHPLEMQSITHPSQDRQI
;
A
#
# COMPACT_ATOMS: atom_id res chain seq x y z
N MET A 1 -13.95 5.44 6.39
CA MET A 1 -13.39 6.79 6.65
C MET A 1 -14.00 7.82 5.73
N THR A 2 -14.09 7.54 4.42
CA THR A 2 -14.97 8.21 3.44
C THR A 2 -16.27 8.75 4.01
N LEU A 3 -17.12 7.90 4.62
CA LEU A 3 -18.39 8.33 5.22
C LEU A 3 -18.26 9.41 6.31
N LEU A 4 -17.18 9.42 7.10
CA LEU A 4 -16.90 10.50 8.08
C LEU A 4 -16.61 11.82 7.36
N ASN A 5 -15.76 11.77 6.32
CA ASN A 5 -15.43 12.93 5.50
C ASN A 5 -16.69 13.50 4.82
N CYS A 6 -17.54 12.63 4.28
CA CYS A 6 -18.80 13.05 3.65
C CYS A 6 -19.74 13.72 4.65
N LEU A 7 -19.94 13.13 5.84
CA LEU A 7 -20.77 13.75 6.89
C LEU A 7 -20.21 15.09 7.38
N LEU A 8 -18.90 15.21 7.58
CA LEU A 8 -18.25 16.45 8.04
C LEU A 8 -18.39 17.60 7.01
N PHE A 9 -18.16 17.33 5.73
CA PHE A 9 -18.35 18.33 4.67
C PHE A 9 -19.82 18.64 4.38
N ALA A 10 -20.72 17.65 4.48
CA ALA A 10 -22.15 17.87 4.42
C ALA A 10 -22.60 18.84 5.53
N TRP A 11 -22.20 18.56 6.77
CA TRP A 11 -22.46 19.40 7.94
C TRP A 11 -21.90 20.81 7.80
N TYR A 12 -20.66 20.96 7.34
CA TYR A 12 -20.05 22.26 7.04
C TYR A 12 -20.83 23.07 5.97
N GLY A 13 -21.36 22.38 4.95
CA GLY A 13 -22.09 22.99 3.84
C GLY A 13 -23.55 23.35 4.13
N LEU A 14 -24.15 22.87 5.22
CA LEU A 14 -25.56 23.17 5.56
C LEU A 14 -25.76 24.68 5.81
N PRO A 15 -26.94 25.25 5.47
CA PRO A 15 -27.19 26.68 5.54
C PRO A 15 -27.04 27.27 6.95
N PHE A 16 -27.24 26.47 8.00
CA PHE A 16 -27.04 26.90 9.40
C PHE A 16 -25.56 26.99 9.81
N VAL A 17 -24.63 26.35 9.09
CA VAL A 17 -23.17 26.46 9.30
C VAL A 17 -22.55 27.45 8.31
N SER A 18 -22.89 27.34 7.02
CA SER A 18 -22.33 28.20 5.98
C SER A 18 -23.33 28.47 4.84
N PRO A 19 -24.02 29.63 4.83
CA PRO A 19 -25.09 29.91 3.86
C PRO A 19 -24.67 29.90 2.38
N HIS A 20 -23.40 30.12 2.04
CA HIS A 20 -22.90 30.12 0.65
C HIS A 20 -22.38 28.76 0.13
N ASN A 21 -22.29 27.72 0.97
CA ASN A 21 -21.60 26.46 0.62
C ASN A 21 -22.55 25.28 0.36
N ILE A 22 -23.80 25.56 -0.02
CA ILE A 22 -24.87 24.54 -0.19
C ILE A 22 -24.49 23.47 -1.21
N LEU A 23 -23.76 23.81 -2.28
CA LEU A 23 -23.33 22.84 -3.30
C LEU A 23 -22.42 21.75 -2.74
N LEU A 24 -21.48 22.11 -1.85
CA LEU A 24 -20.65 21.15 -1.10
C LEU A 24 -21.51 20.23 -0.24
N SER A 25 -22.59 20.75 0.35
CA SER A 25 -23.55 19.96 1.11
C SER A 25 -24.27 18.93 0.24
N ILE A 26 -24.82 19.34 -0.90
CA ILE A 26 -25.61 18.45 -1.78
C ILE A 26 -24.76 17.29 -2.31
N ILE A 27 -23.54 17.58 -2.76
CA ILE A 27 -22.62 16.56 -3.27
C ILE A 27 -22.26 15.55 -2.17
N ASN A 28 -21.92 16.03 -0.96
CA ASN A 28 -21.52 15.13 0.12
C ASN A 28 -22.68 14.45 0.86
N VAL A 29 -23.90 15.00 0.86
CA VAL A 29 -25.10 14.27 1.30
C VAL A 29 -25.39 13.11 0.34
N THR A 30 -25.29 13.35 -0.97
CA THR A 30 -25.44 12.28 -1.98
C THR A 30 -24.36 11.21 -1.82
N GLY A 31 -23.09 11.61 -1.63
CA GLY A 31 -21.98 10.70 -1.34
C GLY A 31 -22.20 9.89 -0.05
N ALA A 32 -22.61 10.55 1.04
CA ALA A 32 -22.93 9.89 2.31
C ALA A 32 -24.08 8.90 2.19
N ALA A 33 -25.10 9.18 1.36
CA ALA A 33 -26.19 8.24 1.10
C ALA A 33 -25.70 6.98 0.36
N ILE A 34 -24.86 7.13 -0.66
CA ILE A 34 -24.27 5.99 -1.40
C ILE A 34 -23.36 5.15 -0.48
N GLU A 35 -22.49 5.80 0.29
CA GLU A 35 -21.62 5.14 1.28
C GLU A 35 -22.44 4.41 2.35
N LEU A 36 -23.54 5.02 2.83
CA LEU A 36 -24.44 4.39 3.80
C LEU A 36 -25.12 3.15 3.22
N ILE A 37 -25.62 3.21 1.97
CA ILE A 37 -26.19 2.06 1.27
C ILE A 37 -25.16 0.93 1.16
N TYR A 38 -23.92 1.25 0.78
CA TYR A 38 -22.81 0.27 0.74
C TYR A 38 -22.57 -0.39 2.11
N VAL A 39 -22.49 0.40 3.18
CA VAL A 39 -22.30 -0.11 4.55
C VAL A 39 -23.50 -0.96 4.98
N LEU A 40 -24.74 -0.59 4.66
CA LEU A 40 -25.94 -1.35 5.01
C LEU A 40 -26.01 -2.70 4.27
N ILE A 41 -25.67 -2.73 2.97
CA ILE A 41 -25.60 -3.98 2.18
C ILE A 41 -24.49 -4.87 2.75
N PHE A 42 -23.30 -4.33 3.03
CA PHE A 42 -22.21 -5.06 3.66
C PHE A 42 -22.64 -5.64 5.02
N LEU A 43 -23.23 -4.82 5.88
CA LEU A 43 -23.74 -5.23 7.20
C LEU A 43 -24.89 -6.24 7.12
N ARG A 44 -25.57 -6.39 5.98
CA ARG A 44 -26.53 -7.48 5.76
C ARG A 44 -25.82 -8.77 5.39
N PHE A 45 -24.95 -8.75 4.39
CA PHE A 45 -24.40 -9.95 3.75
C PHE A 45 -23.11 -10.51 4.38
N ALA A 46 -22.28 -9.70 5.03
CA ALA A 46 -20.98 -10.14 5.54
C ALA A 46 -21.08 -11.20 6.68
N PRO A 47 -20.01 -11.96 6.99
CA PRO A 47 -19.99 -12.88 8.13
C PRO A 47 -19.92 -12.14 9.48
N ASN A 48 -20.51 -12.71 10.54
CA ASN A 48 -20.64 -12.08 11.87
C ASN A 48 -19.31 -11.67 12.54
N LYS A 49 -18.18 -12.24 12.11
CA LYS A 49 -16.82 -11.86 12.57
C LYS A 49 -16.38 -10.50 12.01
N GLU A 50 -16.70 -10.22 10.74
CA GLU A 50 -16.33 -8.99 10.04
C GLU A 50 -17.38 -7.90 10.22
N LYS A 51 -18.67 -8.28 10.21
CA LYS A 51 -19.80 -7.42 10.60
C LYS A 51 -19.50 -6.63 11.87
N ARG A 52 -19.02 -7.29 12.94
CA ARG A 52 -18.70 -6.61 14.22
C ARG A 52 -17.57 -5.60 14.10
N LYS A 53 -16.52 -5.87 13.31
CA LYS A 53 -15.42 -4.92 13.08
C LYS A 53 -15.92 -3.67 12.35
N ILE A 54 -16.68 -3.88 11.26
CA ILE A 54 -17.16 -2.79 10.41
C ILE A 54 -18.31 -2.02 11.05
N PHE A 55 -19.18 -2.69 11.81
CA PHE A 55 -20.17 -2.04 12.67
C PHE A 55 -19.51 -1.19 13.75
N GLY A 56 -18.49 -1.71 14.45
CA GLY A 56 -17.72 -0.93 15.42
C GLY A 56 -17.07 0.31 14.80
N LEU A 57 -16.46 0.18 13.61
CA LEU A 57 -15.89 1.31 12.87
C LEU A 57 -16.97 2.32 12.42
N PHE A 58 -18.14 1.85 11.98
CA PHE A 58 -19.26 2.70 11.60
C PHE A 58 -19.82 3.47 12.82
N THR A 59 -20.03 2.79 13.95
CA THR A 59 -20.44 3.43 15.21
C THR A 59 -19.41 4.45 15.68
N PHE A 60 -18.12 4.15 15.59
CA PHE A 60 -17.04 5.09 15.91
C PHE A 60 -17.09 6.34 15.00
N VAL A 61 -17.27 6.16 13.69
CA VAL A 61 -17.44 7.27 12.73
C VAL A 61 -18.64 8.14 13.09
N LEU A 62 -19.80 7.55 13.41
CA LEU A 62 -20.98 8.30 13.83
C LEU A 62 -20.78 9.03 15.16
N ALA A 63 -20.05 8.43 16.11
CA ALA A 63 -19.73 9.05 17.40
C ALA A 63 -18.82 10.27 17.23
N VAL A 64 -17.76 10.17 16.41
CA VAL A 64 -16.87 11.31 16.09
C VAL A 64 -17.65 12.42 15.38
N PHE A 65 -18.48 12.07 14.39
CA PHE A 65 -19.34 13.04 13.71
C PHE A 65 -20.29 13.75 14.68
N SER A 66 -20.99 12.98 15.52
CA SER A 66 -21.92 13.51 16.53
C SER A 66 -21.24 14.43 17.53
N ALA A 67 -20.02 14.10 17.96
CA ALA A 67 -19.22 14.95 18.84
C ALA A 67 -18.84 16.29 18.17
N VAL A 68 -18.38 16.27 16.92
CA VAL A 68 -18.06 17.50 16.16
C VAL A 68 -19.31 18.34 15.92
N ALA A 69 -20.44 17.70 15.57
CA ALA A 69 -21.73 18.37 15.38
C ALA A 69 -22.24 19.03 16.67
N PHE A 70 -22.18 18.31 17.80
CA PHE A 70 -22.57 18.79 19.12
C PHE A 70 -21.72 19.97 19.57
N VAL A 71 -20.39 19.85 19.51
CA VAL A 71 -19.46 20.96 19.85
C VAL A 71 -19.69 22.17 18.95
N SER A 72 -19.93 21.95 17.65
CA SER A 72 -20.19 23.04 16.69
C SER A 72 -21.44 23.85 17.02
N ILE A 73 -22.51 23.21 17.50
CA ILE A 73 -23.76 23.90 17.87
C ILE A 73 -23.68 24.48 19.29
N PHE A 74 -23.16 23.71 20.26
CA PHE A 74 -23.20 24.06 21.68
C PHE A 74 -22.14 25.11 22.06
N ALA A 75 -20.91 24.98 21.55
CA ALA A 75 -19.80 25.85 21.96
C ALA A 75 -19.67 27.13 21.12
N LEU A 76 -20.27 27.19 19.92
CA LEU A 76 -19.95 28.23 18.93
C LEU A 76 -21.18 28.90 18.30
N HIS A 77 -21.32 30.19 18.62
CA HIS A 77 -22.27 31.10 17.99
C HIS A 77 -21.69 31.80 16.75
N GLY A 78 -22.54 31.97 15.73
CA GLY A 78 -22.26 32.75 14.52
C GLY A 78 -21.04 32.29 13.72
N ASN A 79 -20.29 33.24 13.19
CA ASN A 79 -19.17 33.02 12.27
C ASN A 79 -18.08 32.07 12.82
N LYS A 80 -17.92 31.99 14.15
CA LYS A 80 -16.94 31.09 14.80
C LYS A 80 -17.25 29.61 14.52
N ARG A 81 -18.54 29.24 14.44
CA ARG A 81 -18.99 27.88 14.10
C ARG A 81 -18.52 27.46 12.70
N LYS A 82 -18.65 28.35 11.72
CA LYS A 82 -18.22 28.11 10.33
C LYS A 82 -16.73 27.83 10.25
N LEU A 83 -15.91 28.68 10.87
CA LEU A 83 -14.44 28.56 10.84
C LEU A 83 -13.97 27.28 11.53
N PHE A 84 -14.48 27.00 12.74
CA PHE A 84 -14.14 25.77 13.47
C PHE A 84 -14.56 24.50 12.71
N CYS A 85 -15.79 24.45 12.20
CA CYS A 85 -16.29 23.29 11.46
C CYS A 85 -15.51 23.06 10.16
N GLY A 86 -15.19 24.13 9.41
CA GLY A 86 -14.38 24.02 8.19
C GLY A 86 -12.96 23.57 8.49
N PHE A 87 -12.33 24.10 9.53
CA PHE A 87 -10.97 23.73 9.95
C PHE A 87 -10.91 22.26 10.44
N ALA A 88 -11.87 21.85 11.28
CA ALA A 88 -11.98 20.47 11.75
C ALA A 88 -12.20 19.49 10.58
N ALA A 89 -13.15 19.77 9.68
CA ALA A 89 -13.38 18.96 8.48
C ALA A 89 -12.13 18.86 7.60
N THR A 90 -11.39 19.96 7.44
CA THR A 90 -10.13 19.99 6.67
C THR A 90 -9.04 19.13 7.31
N ILE A 91 -8.84 19.22 8.64
CA ILE A 91 -7.87 18.39 9.37
C ILE A 91 -8.22 16.90 9.26
N PHE A 92 -9.47 16.52 9.51
CA PHE A 92 -9.91 15.13 9.39
C PHE A 92 -9.77 14.60 7.95
N CYS A 93 -10.00 15.44 6.95
CA CYS A 93 -9.76 15.12 5.54
C CYS A 93 -8.27 14.86 5.27
N ILE A 94 -7.36 15.74 5.71
CA ILE A 94 -5.90 15.57 5.56
C ILE A 94 -5.43 14.27 6.22
N ILE A 95 -5.90 13.97 7.44
CA ILE A 95 -5.56 12.73 8.15
C ILE A 95 -6.06 11.49 7.39
N MET A 96 -7.26 11.56 6.79
CA MET A 96 -7.77 10.48 5.93
C MET A 96 -6.90 10.28 4.68
N PHE A 97 -6.50 11.36 4.00
CA PHE A 97 -5.65 11.31 2.81
C PHE A 97 -4.19 10.94 3.10
N ALA A 98 -3.72 11.09 4.34
CA ALA A 98 -2.37 10.65 4.73
C ALA A 98 -2.16 9.14 4.54
N SER A 99 -3.21 8.32 4.72
CA SER A 99 -3.14 6.86 4.55
C SER A 99 -2.72 6.42 3.12
N PRO A 100 -3.41 6.84 2.03
CA PRO A 100 -2.95 6.56 0.68
C PRO A 100 -1.64 7.28 0.31
N LEU A 101 -1.40 8.51 0.81
CA LEU A 101 -0.15 9.23 0.54
C LEU A 101 1.08 8.48 1.10
N SER A 102 0.96 7.91 2.30
CA SER A 102 2.01 7.12 2.94
C SER A 102 2.43 5.88 2.16
N ILE A 103 1.58 5.38 1.24
CA ILE A 103 1.88 4.25 0.36
C ILE A 103 2.46 4.75 -0.96
N MET A 104 1.94 5.87 -1.49
CA MET A 104 2.39 6.44 -2.76
C MET A 104 3.81 7.04 -2.69
N VAL A 105 4.18 7.69 -1.58
CA VAL A 105 5.51 8.31 -1.40
C VAL A 105 6.68 7.30 -1.49
N PRO A 106 6.72 6.19 -0.70
CA PRO A 106 7.80 5.22 -0.82
C PRO A 106 7.79 4.50 -2.19
N ASN A 107 6.63 4.26 -2.78
CA ASN A 107 6.54 3.66 -4.11
C ASN A 107 7.12 4.58 -5.20
N GLY A 108 6.81 5.88 -5.16
CA GLY A 108 7.37 6.86 -6.10
C GLY A 108 8.88 7.01 -5.97
N PHE A 109 9.39 7.05 -4.74
CA PHE A 109 10.84 7.09 -4.47
C PHE A 109 11.55 5.80 -4.92
N GLY A 110 10.93 4.64 -4.67
CA GLY A 110 11.41 3.33 -5.12
C GLY A 110 11.49 3.20 -6.64
N CYS A 111 10.48 3.68 -7.38
CA CYS A 111 10.52 3.73 -8.84
C CYS A 111 11.67 4.62 -9.36
N GLY A 112 11.90 5.78 -8.73
CA GLY A 112 13.01 6.67 -9.09
C GLY A 112 14.39 6.03 -8.89
N LEU A 113 14.61 5.38 -7.74
CA LEU A 113 15.85 4.65 -7.47
C LEU A 113 16.03 3.43 -8.38
N GLY A 114 14.96 2.67 -8.66
CA GLY A 114 14.99 1.53 -9.57
C GLY A 114 15.34 1.93 -11.01
N ALA A 115 14.78 3.04 -11.49
CA ALA A 115 15.14 3.61 -12.79
C ALA A 115 16.60 4.07 -12.83
N ALA A 116 17.09 4.73 -11.78
CA ALA A 116 18.49 5.13 -11.68
C ALA A 116 19.45 3.93 -11.68
N GLN A 117 19.11 2.84 -10.98
CA GLN A 117 19.89 1.59 -11.03
C GLN A 117 19.88 0.95 -12.42
N LEU A 118 18.75 0.94 -13.13
CA LEU A 118 18.66 0.39 -14.49
C LEU A 118 19.50 1.20 -15.49
N ILE A 119 19.47 2.53 -15.39
CA ILE A 119 20.30 3.45 -16.20
C ILE A 119 21.79 3.21 -15.90
N LEU A 120 22.17 3.13 -14.62
CA LEU A 120 23.56 2.89 -14.22
C LEU A 120 24.05 1.50 -14.68
N TYR A 121 23.20 0.48 -14.61
CA TYR A 121 23.50 -0.86 -15.12
C TYR A 121 23.66 -0.88 -16.64
N ALA A 122 22.83 -0.15 -17.39
CA ALA A 122 22.98 -0.02 -18.84
C ALA A 122 24.32 0.62 -19.22
N ILE A 123 24.69 1.73 -18.56
CA ILE A 123 25.98 2.42 -18.80
C ILE A 123 27.17 1.52 -18.42
N TYR A 124 27.09 0.80 -17.29
CA TYR A 124 28.15 -0.10 -16.86
C TYR A 124 28.27 -1.35 -17.74
N GLY A 125 27.13 -1.90 -18.21
CA GLY A 125 27.08 -3.06 -19.10
C GLY A 125 27.72 -2.78 -20.46
N ASP A 126 27.49 -1.58 -21.00
CA ASP A 126 28.10 -1.09 -22.24
C ASP A 126 29.64 -0.98 -22.11
N ASN A 127 30.11 -0.35 -21.02
CA ASN A 127 31.55 -0.22 -20.71
C ASN A 127 32.27 -1.58 -20.54
N LYS A 128 31.54 -2.66 -20.19
CA LYS A 128 32.11 -4.01 -20.07
C LYS A 128 32.42 -4.68 -21.42
N GLY A 129 31.97 -4.07 -22.53
CA GLY A 129 32.30 -4.48 -23.89
C GLY A 129 33.73 -4.14 -24.32
N GLU A 130 34.27 -3.01 -23.86
CA GLU A 130 35.60 -2.54 -24.30
C GLU A 130 36.76 -3.27 -23.61
N THR A 131 36.57 -3.77 -22.38
CA THR A 131 37.65 -4.48 -21.65
C THR A 131 38.06 -5.81 -22.29
N LYS A 132 37.26 -6.40 -23.18
CA LYS A 132 37.56 -7.70 -23.81
C LYS A 132 38.52 -7.65 -25.01
N LYS A 133 39.02 -6.48 -25.42
CA LYS A 133 39.90 -6.34 -26.60
C LYS A 133 41.36 -5.97 -26.30
N ALA A 134 41.79 -6.00 -25.03
CA ALA A 134 43.12 -5.55 -24.62
C ALA A 134 43.79 -6.41 -23.52
N SER A 135 43.83 -7.75 -23.68
CA SER A 135 44.84 -8.63 -23.04
C SER A 135 44.71 -10.09 -23.49
N SER A 136 45.42 -10.44 -24.56
CA SER A 136 45.70 -11.83 -24.91
C SER A 136 46.89 -12.38 -24.12
N THR A 137 46.83 -13.67 -23.77
CA THR A 137 47.98 -14.54 -23.46
C THR A 137 48.70 -14.33 -22.10
N SER A 138 48.46 -15.25 -21.15
CA SER A 138 49.50 -16.12 -20.54
C SER A 138 48.93 -17.06 -19.47
N ASP A 139 49.21 -18.36 -19.69
CA ASP A 139 49.55 -19.46 -18.78
C ASP A 139 49.33 -19.40 -17.24
N GLY A 140 49.17 -20.58 -16.62
CA GLY A 140 49.53 -20.80 -15.21
C GLY A 140 48.41 -21.03 -14.18
N SER A 141 48.14 -22.31 -13.90
CA SER A 141 47.74 -22.95 -12.62
C SER A 141 47.25 -22.12 -11.41
N MET A 142 46.15 -22.57 -10.78
CA MET A 142 46.12 -22.83 -9.31
C MET A 142 44.92 -23.71 -8.90
N GLU A 143 45.20 -24.81 -8.19
CA GLU A 143 44.21 -25.74 -7.60
C GLU A 143 43.57 -25.22 -6.30
N MET A 144 42.33 -25.64 -6.03
CA MET A 144 41.82 -26.29 -4.79
C MET A 144 40.29 -26.13 -4.72
N GLY A 145 39.50 -27.08 -4.24
CA GLY A 145 39.77 -28.43 -3.77
C GLY A 145 38.48 -29.00 -3.17
N LEU A 146 37.83 -29.96 -3.83
CA LEU A 146 36.48 -30.40 -3.45
C LEU A 146 36.51 -31.69 -2.61
N GLY A 147 36.37 -31.53 -1.29
CA GLY A 147 36.31 -32.65 -0.36
C GLY A 147 35.04 -33.51 -0.53
N LYS A 148 35.21 -34.84 -0.55
CA LYS A 148 34.11 -35.81 -0.36
C LYS A 148 33.93 -36.13 1.13
N PRO A 149 32.74 -36.62 1.52
CA PRO A 149 32.67 -38.00 2.01
C PRO A 149 31.76 -38.93 1.18
N HIS A 150 32.09 -40.23 1.24
CA HIS A 150 31.32 -41.44 0.85
C HIS A 150 30.82 -42.10 2.19
N PRO A 151 30.10 -43.25 2.35
CA PRO A 151 29.77 -44.39 1.46
C PRO A 151 28.23 -44.62 1.27
N LEU A 152 27.64 -45.71 0.74
CA LEU A 152 28.06 -47.03 0.19
C LEU A 152 27.11 -47.49 -0.95
N GLU A 153 27.51 -48.53 -1.70
CA GLU A 153 26.77 -49.76 -2.12
C GLU A 153 27.23 -50.21 -3.54
N MET A 154 28.35 -50.93 -3.62
CA MET A 154 28.44 -52.40 -3.81
C MET A 154 28.12 -52.89 -5.24
N GLN A 155 29.15 -52.92 -6.12
CA GLN A 155 29.08 -53.63 -7.40
C GLN A 155 29.29 -55.15 -7.22
N SER A 156 28.50 -55.92 -7.97
CA SER A 156 28.43 -57.38 -7.90
C SER A 156 29.55 -58.11 -8.65
N ILE A 157 30.31 -58.92 -7.91
CA ILE A 157 30.71 -60.32 -8.21
C ILE A 157 31.22 -60.65 -9.64
N THR A 158 32.55 -60.74 -9.75
CA THR A 158 33.35 -61.92 -10.20
C THR A 158 32.84 -62.88 -11.29
N HIS A 159 33.54 -62.98 -12.44
CA HIS A 159 34.41 -64.11 -12.88
C HIS A 159 35.15 -63.73 -14.20
N PRO A 160 36.18 -64.47 -14.68
CA PRO A 160 37.26 -63.92 -15.51
C PRO A 160 37.36 -64.51 -16.94
N SER A 161 38.37 -64.02 -17.67
CA SER A 161 39.15 -64.72 -18.72
C SER A 161 38.44 -65.73 -19.64
N GLN A 162 38.31 -65.38 -20.93
CA GLN A 162 38.46 -66.38 -21.98
C GLN A 162 39.21 -65.80 -23.20
N ASP A 163 40.23 -66.54 -23.64
CA ASP A 163 41.10 -66.21 -24.78
C ASP A 163 40.42 -66.41 -26.15
N ARG A 164 41.14 -65.92 -27.18
CA ARG A 164 41.35 -66.56 -28.50
C ARG A 164 40.41 -66.16 -29.66
N GLN A 165 40.96 -65.30 -30.53
CA GLN A 165 41.12 -65.53 -31.97
C GLN A 165 40.09 -66.44 -32.68
N ILE A 166 39.17 -65.84 -33.44
CA ILE A 166 39.05 -65.89 -34.93
C ILE A 166 37.82 -65.05 -35.33
#